data_AF-A0A954IR38-F1
#
_entry.id   AF-A0A954IR38-F1
#
_cell.length_a   1.000
_cell.length_b   1.000
_cell.length_c   1.000
_cell.angle_alpha   90.00
_cell.angle_beta   90.00
_cell.angle_gamma   90.00
#
_symmetry.space_group_name_H-M   'P 1'
#
loop_
_entity.id
_entity.type
_entity.pdbx_description
1 polymer ?
#
loop_
_entity_poly.entity_id
_entity_poly.type
_entity_poly.pdbx_seq_one_letter_code
_entity_poly.pdbx_strand_id
1 'polypeptide(L)'
;MQLIDLEHALAEALKTGQLGVPVSLRIMAVTPQTGIELPRVIAQFAPLIRLISQESSGKVQARQHPSGQQLSVLWTDSQGRTVSITVASASTARPSLGVLVVGNHGITQLNGGEAWEGFGSPVESPLWEKEITESLKRGTSIVVGDS
;
A
#
# COMPACT_ATOMS: atom_id res chain seq x y z
N MET A 1 4.20 -10.33 -12.69
CA MET A 1 4.34 -8.93 -12.25
C MET A 1 4.67 -8.93 -10.78
N GLN A 2 5.86 -8.42 -10.48
CA GLN A 2 6.42 -8.26 -9.15
C GLN A 2 6.18 -6.83 -8.66
N LEU A 3 6.37 -6.57 -7.36
CA LEU A 3 6.12 -5.25 -6.78
C LEU A 3 6.98 -4.16 -7.41
N ILE A 4 8.20 -4.52 -7.81
CA ILE A 4 9.15 -3.63 -8.48
C ILE A 4 8.65 -3.17 -9.86
N ASP A 5 7.94 -4.03 -10.60
CA ASP A 5 7.38 -3.67 -11.91
C ASP A 5 6.30 -2.59 -11.75
N LEU A 6 5.51 -2.69 -10.69
CA LEU A 6 4.48 -1.73 -10.34
C LEU A 6 5.07 -0.40 -9.90
N GLU A 7 6.15 -0.43 -9.11
CA GLU A 7 6.90 0.76 -8.73
C GLU A 7 7.41 1.50 -9.96
N HIS A 8 8.02 0.78 -10.90
CA HIS A 8 8.47 1.36 -12.18
C HIS A 8 7.32 1.91 -13.02
N ALA A 9 6.24 1.15 -13.19
CA ALA A 9 5.08 1.58 -13.97
C ALA A 9 4.43 2.85 -13.38
N LEU A 10 4.33 2.92 -12.05
CA LEU A 10 3.82 4.09 -11.35
C LEU A 10 4.75 5.29 -11.51
N ALA A 11 6.06 5.11 -11.33
CA ALA A 11 7.05 6.17 -11.52
C ALA A 11 7.00 6.75 -12.93
N GLU A 12 6.91 5.90 -13.96
CA GLU A 12 6.76 6.34 -15.35
C GLU A 12 5.44 7.08 -15.58
N ALA A 13 4.32 6.57 -15.05
CA ALA A 13 3.03 7.24 -15.16
C ALA A 13 3.06 8.66 -14.55
N LEU A 14 3.69 8.83 -13.39
CA LEU A 14 3.86 10.13 -12.73
C LEU A 14 4.74 11.08 -13.55
N LYS A 15 5.79 10.58 -14.22
CA LYS A 15 6.67 11.39 -15.09
C LYS A 15 5.95 11.96 -16.31
N THR A 16 4.92 11.29 -16.82
CA THR A 16 4.18 11.79 -18.00
C THR A 16 3.46 13.12 -17.75
N GLY A 17 3.24 13.50 -16.49
CA GLY A 17 2.50 14.70 -16.10
C GLY A 17 0.99 14.63 -16.35
N GLN A 18 0.48 13.54 -16.93
CA GLN A 18 -0.95 13.38 -17.25
C GLN A 18 -1.85 13.41 -16.02
N LEU A 19 -1.32 13.01 -14.86
CA LEU A 19 -2.03 13.02 -13.58
C LEU A 19 -1.90 14.34 -12.82
N GLY A 20 -0.99 15.23 -13.25
CA GLY A 20 -0.60 16.40 -12.46
C GLY A 20 0.07 15.98 -11.14
N VAL A 21 -0.33 16.60 -10.03
CA VAL A 21 0.15 16.28 -8.69
C VAL A 21 -0.68 15.11 -8.12
N PRO A 22 -0.06 13.99 -7.73
CA PRO A 22 -0.77 12.87 -7.13
C PRO A 22 -1.30 13.26 -5.74
N VAL A 23 -2.58 12.98 -5.48
CA VAL A 23 -3.27 13.30 -4.23
C VAL A 23 -3.71 12.06 -3.45
N SER A 24 -3.92 10.94 -4.15
CA SER A 24 -4.30 9.69 -3.51
C SER A 24 -3.77 8.47 -4.25
N LEU A 25 -3.39 7.44 -3.49
CA LEU A 25 -3.07 6.12 -3.99
C LEU A 25 -3.91 5.09 -3.26
N ARG A 26 -4.57 4.21 -4.00
CA ARG A 26 -5.32 3.09 -3.45
C ARG A 26 -4.79 1.78 -4.00
N ILE A 27 -4.43 0.87 -3.10
CA ILE A 27 -3.91 -0.45 -3.40
C ILE A 27 -4.85 -1.48 -2.78
N MET A 28 -5.29 -2.44 -3.57
CA MET A 28 -6.02 -3.61 -3.12
C MET A 28 -5.30 -4.85 -3.61
N ALA A 29 -4.78 -5.64 -2.67
CA ALA A 29 -4.09 -6.88 -2.95
C ALA A 29 -4.84 -8.05 -2.30
N VAL A 30 -5.00 -9.12 -3.06
CA VAL A 30 -5.60 -10.38 -2.58
C VAL A 30 -4.63 -11.51 -2.84
N THR A 31 -4.45 -12.38 -1.86
CA THR A 31 -3.61 -13.58 -1.99
C THR A 31 -4.38 -14.85 -1.61
N PRO A 32 -4.13 -15.98 -2.28
CA PRO A 32 -4.62 -17.28 -1.85
C PRO A 32 -3.90 -17.82 -0.59
N GLN A 33 -2.76 -17.22 -0.23
CA GLN A 33 -1.94 -17.71 0.87
C GLN A 33 -2.61 -17.44 2.23
N THR A 34 -2.73 -18.49 3.04
CA THR A 34 -3.22 -18.42 4.43
C THR A 34 -2.05 -18.33 5.41
N GLY A 35 -2.28 -17.74 6.60
CA GLY A 35 -1.25 -17.67 7.65
C GLY A 35 -0.14 -16.66 7.37
N ILE A 36 -0.38 -15.69 6.51
CA ILE A 36 0.56 -14.61 6.22
C ILE A 36 0.48 -13.50 7.27
N GLU A 37 1.63 -12.93 7.62
CA GLU A 37 1.72 -11.75 8.48
C GLU A 37 1.30 -10.49 7.70
N LEU A 38 0.02 -10.13 7.76
CA LEU A 38 -0.54 -9.01 7.00
C LEU A 38 0.19 -7.68 7.20
N PRO A 39 0.61 -7.28 8.42
CA PRO A 39 1.39 -6.04 8.61
C PRO A 39 2.69 -6.03 7.81
N ARG A 40 3.40 -7.17 7.79
CA ARG A 40 4.64 -7.34 7.03
C ARG A 40 4.42 -7.28 5.54
N VAL A 41 3.30 -7.84 5.06
CA VAL A 41 2.92 -7.74 3.64
C VAL A 41 2.61 -6.30 3.25
N ILE A 42 1.88 -5.55 4.07
CA ILE A 42 1.59 -4.13 3.79
C ILE A 42 2.88 -3.30 3.78
N ALA A 43 3.83 -3.58 4.67
CA ALA A 43 5.11 -2.86 4.73
C ALA A 43 5.91 -2.95 3.42
N GLN A 44 5.69 -3.99 2.59
CA GLN A 44 6.34 -4.10 1.28
C GLN A 44 5.95 -2.94 0.34
N PHE A 45 4.76 -2.36 0.49
CA PHE A 45 4.28 -1.25 -0.34
C PHE A 45 4.83 0.12 0.08
N ALA A 46 5.69 0.20 1.10
CA ALA A 46 6.29 1.46 1.56
C ALA A 46 7.00 2.29 0.45
N PRO A 47 7.71 1.68 -0.54
CA PRO A 47 8.28 2.44 -1.66
C PRO A 47 7.21 3.19 -2.48
N LEU A 48 6.03 2.59 -2.67
CA LEU A 48 4.93 3.24 -3.41
C LEU A 48 4.33 4.41 -2.64
N ILE A 49 4.33 4.34 -1.31
CA ILE A 49 3.91 5.46 -0.46
C ILE A 49 4.84 6.64 -0.69
N ARG A 50 6.16 6.40 -0.67
CA ARG A 50 7.19 7.43 -0.90
C ARG A 50 7.09 8.07 -2.29
N LEU A 51 6.74 7.29 -3.32
CA LEU A 51 6.54 7.82 -4.67
C LEU A 51 5.43 8.89 -4.75
N ILE A 52 4.39 8.76 -3.92
CA ILE A 52 3.23 9.67 -3.94
C ILE A 52 3.43 10.84 -2.98
N SER A 53 3.90 10.56 -1.77
CA SER A 53 4.02 11.57 -0.73
C SER A 53 5.22 12.48 -0.91
N GLN A 54 6.32 12.02 -1.52
CA GLN A 54 7.62 12.69 -1.46
C GLN A 54 8.08 13.01 -0.01
N GLU A 55 7.38 12.48 1.00
CA GLU A 55 7.59 12.67 2.44
C GLU A 55 7.81 11.29 3.06
N SER A 56 8.81 11.19 3.93
CA SER A 56 9.06 9.99 4.72
C SER A 56 8.14 9.88 5.94
N SER A 57 7.46 10.98 6.33
CA SER A 57 6.64 11.06 7.53
C SER A 57 5.16 11.32 7.26
N GLY A 58 4.30 10.81 8.14
CA GLY A 58 2.85 10.94 8.06
C GLY A 58 2.14 10.22 9.19
N LYS A 59 0.81 10.13 9.13
CA LYS A 59 0.00 9.39 10.10
C LYS A 59 -0.49 8.10 9.49
N VAL A 60 -0.27 6.98 10.16
CA VAL A 60 -0.81 5.67 9.79
C VAL A 60 -1.99 5.31 10.68
N GLN A 61 -3.02 4.74 10.09
CA GLN A 61 -4.13 4.10 10.79
C GLN A 61 -4.35 2.72 10.20
N ALA A 62 -4.26 1.69 11.03
CA ALA A 62 -4.50 0.32 10.64
C ALA A 62 -5.82 -0.19 11.22
N ARG A 63 -6.56 -0.99 10.44
CA ARG A 63 -7.76 -1.71 10.88
C ARG A 63 -7.73 -3.12 10.35
N GLN A 64 -7.77 -4.09 11.26
CA GLN A 64 -7.89 -5.50 10.91
C GLN A 64 -9.37 -5.92 10.95
N HIS A 65 -9.79 -6.69 9.95
CA HIS A 65 -11.11 -7.29 9.94
C HIS A 65 -11.23 -8.37 11.05
N PRO A 66 -12.40 -8.58 11.67
CA PRO A 66 -12.55 -9.57 12.75
C PRO A 66 -12.14 -11.01 12.39
N SER A 67 -12.17 -11.38 11.11
CA SER A 67 -11.67 -12.70 10.66
C SER A 67 -10.15 -12.84 10.73
N GLY A 68 -9.42 -11.76 10.96
CA GLY A 68 -7.95 -11.71 10.90
C GLY A 68 -7.39 -11.78 9.47
N GLN A 69 -8.23 -12.08 8.47
CA GLN A 69 -7.80 -12.35 7.09
C GLN A 69 -7.62 -11.11 6.23
N GLN A 70 -8.08 -9.94 6.67
CA GLN A 70 -7.95 -8.68 5.94
C GLN A 70 -7.40 -7.59 6.85
N LEU A 71 -6.48 -6.80 6.31
CA LEU A 71 -5.90 -5.62 6.95
C LEU A 71 -5.99 -4.44 5.99
N SER A 72 -6.54 -3.34 6.48
CA SER A 72 -6.58 -2.06 5.77
C SER A 72 -5.74 -1.04 6.52
N VAL A 73 -4.91 -0.32 5.78
CA VAL A 73 -4.05 0.75 6.26
C VAL A 73 -4.39 2.03 5.50
N LEU A 74 -4.58 3.12 6.22
CA LEU A 74 -4.64 4.47 5.69
C LEU A 74 -3.41 5.22 6.19
N TRP A 75 -2.67 5.80 5.26
CA TRP A 75 -1.60 6.72 5.55
C TRP A 75 -1.95 8.12 5.02
N THR A 76 -1.56 9.16 5.75
CA THR A 76 -1.83 10.55 5.37
C THR A 76 -0.63 11.44 5.72
N ASP A 77 -0.17 12.24 4.77
CA ASP A 77 0.97 13.15 4.97
C ASP A 77 0.54 14.52 5.53
N SER A 78 1.52 15.42 5.68
CA SER A 78 1.27 16.80 6.14
C SER A 78 0.51 17.67 5.14
N GLN A 79 0.56 17.31 3.85
CA GLN A 79 -0.11 18.00 2.74
C GLN A 79 -1.53 17.45 2.47
N GLY A 80 -1.98 16.46 3.23
CA GLY A 80 -3.29 15.81 3.05
C GLY A 80 -3.34 14.77 1.92
N ARG A 81 -2.19 14.40 1.34
CA ARG A 81 -2.10 13.26 0.41
C ARG A 81 -2.35 11.97 1.16
N THR A 82 -3.03 11.03 0.52
CA THR A 82 -3.48 9.79 1.16
C THR A 82 -2.97 8.56 0.44
N VAL A 83 -2.63 7.52 1.20
CA VAL A 83 -2.39 6.19 0.65
C VAL A 83 -3.25 5.18 1.42
N SER A 84 -4.13 4.48 0.70
CA SER A 84 -4.96 3.41 1.26
C SER A 84 -4.50 2.07 0.71
N ILE A 85 -4.13 1.15 1.59
CA ILE A 85 -3.68 -0.19 1.24
C ILE A 85 -4.60 -1.19 1.92
N THR A 86 -5.19 -2.10 1.16
CA THR A 86 -5.94 -3.23 1.71
C THR A 86 -5.34 -4.52 1.20
N VAL A 87 -4.98 -5.39 2.13
CA VAL A 87 -4.51 -6.75 1.85
C VAL A 87 -5.50 -7.73 2.44
N ALA A 88 -5.93 -8.69 1.63
CA ALA A 88 -6.76 -9.81 2.07
C ALA A 88 -6.09 -11.14 1.72
N SER A 89 -6.08 -12.06 2.69
CA SER A 89 -5.97 -13.49 2.41
C SER A 89 -7.39 -14.00 2.17
N ALA A 90 -7.63 -14.60 1.02
CA ALA A 90 -8.94 -15.12 0.66
C ALA A 90 -8.77 -16.43 -0.10
N SER A 91 -9.80 -17.30 -0.08
CA SER A 91 -9.84 -18.54 -0.86
C SER A 91 -10.06 -18.27 -2.35
N THR A 92 -9.27 -17.38 -2.93
CA THR A 92 -9.24 -17.11 -4.37
C THR A 92 -8.31 -18.12 -5.04
N ALA A 93 -8.57 -18.45 -6.31
CA ALA A 93 -7.70 -19.36 -7.05
C ALA A 93 -6.37 -18.70 -7.48
N ARG A 94 -6.35 -17.37 -7.58
CA ARG A 94 -5.23 -16.58 -8.09
C ARG A 94 -5.05 -15.31 -7.27
N PRO A 95 -3.80 -14.91 -6.99
CA PRO A 95 -3.53 -13.61 -6.40
C PRO A 95 -3.96 -12.49 -7.35
N SER A 96 -4.34 -11.34 -6.80
CA SER A 96 -4.77 -10.19 -7.60
C SER A 96 -4.26 -8.88 -6.99
N LEU A 97 -3.95 -7.91 -7.86
CA LEU A 97 -3.53 -6.59 -7.46
C LEU A 97 -4.25 -5.52 -8.28
N GLY A 98 -4.90 -4.60 -7.59
CA GLY A 98 -5.48 -3.39 -8.17
C GLY A 98 -4.83 -2.16 -7.57
N VAL A 99 -4.40 -1.24 -8.43
CA VAL A 99 -3.84 0.05 -8.02
C VAL A 99 -4.57 1.17 -8.73
N LEU A 100 -4.96 2.18 -7.97
CA LEU A 100 -5.60 3.39 -8.46
C LEU A 100 -4.81 4.59 -7.95
N VAL A 101 -4.42 5.48 -8.86
CA VAL A 101 -3.76 6.74 -8.53
C VAL A 101 -4.70 7.85 -8.95
N VAL A 102 -4.97 8.75 -8.02
CA VAL A 102 -5.74 9.96 -8.26
C VAL A 102 -4.77 11.12 -8.17
N GLY A 103 -4.67 11.89 -9.25
CA GLY A 103 -4.02 13.18 -9.26
C GLY A 103 -5.03 14.30 -9.49
N ASN A 104 -4.58 15.53 -9.32
CA ASN A 104 -5.45 16.70 -9.49
C ASN A 104 -5.91 16.93 -10.94
N HIS A 105 -5.25 16.31 -11.93
CA HIS A 105 -5.61 16.44 -13.36
C HIS A 105 -6.20 15.16 -13.96
N GLY A 106 -6.25 14.04 -13.21
CA GLY A 106 -6.72 12.78 -13.77
C GLY A 106 -6.59 11.61 -12.82
N ILE A 107 -7.00 10.44 -13.32
CA ILE A 107 -6.96 9.17 -12.59
C ILE A 107 -6.31 8.13 -13.49
N THR A 108 -5.39 7.34 -12.95
CA THR A 108 -4.88 6.14 -13.64
C THR A 108 -5.15 4.91 -12.79
N GLN A 109 -5.45 3.80 -13.46
CA GLN A 109 -5.66 2.51 -12.83
C GLN A 109 -4.70 1.50 -13.44
N LEU A 110 -3.89 0.89 -12.58
CA LEU A 110 -3.05 -0.24 -12.94
C LEU A 110 -3.72 -1.50 -12.41
N ASN A 111 -4.26 -2.30 -13.33
CA ASN A 111 -4.82 -3.59 -13.00
C ASN A 111 -3.72 -4.64 -13.18
N GLY A 112 -3.10 -5.05 -12.07
CA GLY A 112 -2.13 -6.16 -12.06
C GLY A 112 -2.77 -7.52 -12.37
N GLY A 113 -4.10 -7.63 -12.19
CA GLY A 113 -4.90 -8.77 -12.65
C GLY A 113 -4.32 -10.12 -12.23
N GLU A 114 -4.41 -11.10 -13.13
CA GLU A 114 -3.87 -12.47 -12.97
C GLU A 114 -2.36 -12.56 -13.14
N ALA A 115 -1.70 -11.47 -13.55
CA ALA A 115 -0.25 -11.43 -13.74
C ALA A 115 0.49 -11.13 -12.44
N TRP A 116 -0.20 -10.81 -11.34
CA TRP A 116 0.44 -10.63 -10.04
C TRP A 116 0.97 -11.97 -9.53
N GLU A 117 2.25 -12.04 -9.17
CA GLU A 117 2.88 -13.30 -8.73
C GLU A 117 2.80 -13.50 -7.20
N GLY A 118 2.12 -12.60 -6.49
CA GLY A 118 2.03 -12.61 -5.04
C GLY A 118 3.12 -11.75 -4.39
N PHE A 119 3.21 -11.85 -3.07
CA PHE A 119 4.17 -11.09 -2.29
C PHE A 119 5.54 -11.78 -2.36
N GLY A 120 6.57 -11.02 -2.73
CA GLY A 120 7.94 -11.52 -2.82
C GLY A 120 8.59 -11.75 -1.44
N SER A 121 9.87 -12.12 -1.46
CA SER A 121 10.73 -12.20 -0.27
C SER A 121 10.76 -10.87 0.49
N PRO A 122 11.09 -10.87 1.80
CA PRO A 122 10.86 -9.74 2.69
C PRO A 122 11.62 -8.48 2.26
N VAL A 123 10.93 -7.34 2.23
CA VAL A 123 11.55 -6.02 2.03
C VAL A 123 11.81 -5.34 3.38
N GLU A 124 12.95 -4.66 3.44
CA GLU A 124 13.58 -3.93 4.54
C GLU A 124 12.81 -2.69 4.99
N SER A 125 11.60 -2.84 5.53
CA SER A 125 10.97 -1.74 6.27
C SER A 125 10.38 -2.16 7.63
N PRO A 126 11.25 -2.56 8.57
CA PRO A 126 10.82 -2.94 9.93
C PRO A 126 10.11 -1.80 10.66
N LEU A 127 10.37 -0.54 10.29
CA LEU A 127 9.67 0.62 10.82
C LEU A 127 8.18 0.59 10.46
N TRP A 128 7.83 0.40 9.20
CA TRP A 128 6.43 0.34 8.76
C TRP A 128 5.66 -0.83 9.40
N GLU A 129 6.29 -2.00 9.48
CA GLU A 129 5.68 -3.15 10.14
C GLU A 129 5.39 -2.88 11.62
N LYS A 130 6.35 -2.27 12.33
CA LYS A 130 6.21 -1.89 13.74
C LYS A 130 5.08 -0.87 13.93
N GLU A 131 5.06 0.18 13.12
CA GLU A 131 4.08 1.26 13.19
C GLU A 131 2.65 0.79 12.90
N ILE A 132 2.47 -0.07 11.88
CA ILE A 132 1.18 -0.70 11.57
C ILE A 132 0.72 -1.56 12.75
N THR A 133 1.62 -2.38 13.29
CA THR A 133 1.34 -3.26 14.44
C THR A 133 0.97 -2.45 15.68
N GLU A 134 1.65 -1.33 15.92
CA GLU A 134 1.36 -0.42 17.02
C GLU A 134 -0.01 0.26 16.85
N SER A 135 -0.34 0.72 15.64
CA SER A 135 -1.66 1.27 15.33
C SER A 135 -2.77 0.26 15.60
N LEU A 136 -2.57 -1.01 15.21
CA LEU A 136 -3.52 -2.09 15.51
C LEU A 136 -3.71 -2.30 17.01
N LYS A 137 -2.62 -2.34 17.78
CA LYS A 137 -2.66 -2.53 19.24
C LYS A 137 -3.38 -1.39 19.96
N ARG A 138 -3.15 -0.15 19.54
CA ARG A 138 -3.74 1.03 20.17
C ARG A 138 -5.15 1.35 19.66
N GLY A 139 -5.52 0.87 18.48
CA GLY A 139 -6.78 1.22 17.81
C GLY A 139 -6.84 2.67 17.33
N THR A 140 -5.69 3.36 17.26
CA THR A 140 -5.58 4.79 16.94
C THR A 140 -4.51 5.03 15.87
N SER A 141 -4.49 6.25 15.34
CA SER A 141 -3.46 6.66 14.38
C SER A 141 -2.12 6.88 15.07
N ILE A 142 -1.03 6.44 14.43
CA ILE A 142 0.36 6.64 14.90
C ILE A 142 1.11 7.49 13.87
N VAL A 143 2.08 8.27 14.33
CA VAL A 143 2.96 9.04 13.45
C VAL A 143 4.09 8.13 12.98
N VAL A 144 4.21 7.95 11.67
CA VAL A 144 5.29 7.22 11.00
C VAL A 144 6.27 8.24 10.45
N GLY A 145 7.56 7.98 10.55
CA GLY A 145 8.60 8.79 9.92
C GLY A 145 9.99 8.49 10.46
N ASP A 146 11.01 8.70 9.63
CA ASP A 146 12.39 8.72 10.10
C ASP A 146 12.52 9.92 11.05
N SER A 147 12.87 9.63 12.31
CA SER A 147 13.20 10.65 13.31
C SER A 147 14.55 11.27 13.00
#